data_AF-A0A166IF42-F1
#
_entry.id   AF-A0A166IF42-F1
#
_cell.length_a   1.000
_cell.length_b   1.000
_cell.length_c   1.000
_cell.angle_alpha   90.00
_cell.angle_beta   90.00
_cell.angle_gamma   90.00
#
_symmetry.space_group_name_H-M   'P 1'
#
loop_
_entity.id
_entity.type
_entity.pdbx_description
1 polymer ?
#
loop_
_entity_poly.entity_id
_entity_poly.type
_entity_poly.pdbx_seq_one_letter_code
_entity_poly.pdbx_strand_id
1 'polypeptide(L)'
;MLNLLHLYLAHVQASRIAPVVGFATAVMTLSKALLYWLQGYFCGGCAVGHNSTKDLLLLWVIPNGLWIIVPSMIVYTFGKDIARSVTVASKLEEKQKKR
;
A
#
# COMPACT_ATOMS: atom_id res chain seq x y z
N MET A 1 -1.87 11.18 8.24
CA MET A 1 -1.04 12.31 7.77
C MET A 1 -0.54 12.08 6.33
N LEU A 2 0.22 11.02 6.04
CA LEU A 2 0.80 10.80 4.70
C LEU A 2 -0.22 10.51 3.56
N ASN A 3 -1.38 9.89 3.85
CA ASN A 3 -2.45 9.73 2.84
C ASN A 3 -3.03 11.07 2.36
N LEU A 4 -3.20 12.03 3.27
CA LEU A 4 -3.65 13.39 2.94
C LEU A 4 -2.59 14.13 2.13
N LEU A 5 -1.31 13.93 2.48
CA LEU A 5 -0.19 14.46 1.71
C LEU A 5 -0.17 13.89 0.29
N HIS A 6 -0.38 12.58 0.11
CA HIS A 6 -0.52 11.98 -1.22
C HIS A 6 -1.66 12.61 -2.02
N LEU A 7 -2.87 12.73 -1.43
CA LEU A 7 -4.02 13.32 -2.11
C LEU A 7 -3.76 14.78 -2.53
N TYR A 8 -3.15 15.56 -1.65
CA TYR A 8 -2.76 16.95 -1.92
C TYR A 8 -1.72 17.03 -3.05
N LEU A 9 -0.67 16.20 -3.00
CA LEU A 9 0.36 16.17 -4.02
C LEU A 9 -0.18 15.69 -5.37
N ALA A 10 -1.13 14.75 -5.37
CA ALA A 10 -1.73 14.21 -6.57
C ALA A 10 -2.73 15.17 -7.22
N HIS A 11 -3.60 15.82 -6.44
CA HIS A 11 -4.74 16.57 -6.99
C HIS A 11 -4.59 18.09 -6.94
N VAL A 12 -3.77 18.64 -6.03
CA VAL A 12 -3.59 20.09 -5.90
C VAL A 12 -2.28 20.55 -6.55
N GLN A 13 -1.18 19.87 -6.23
CA GLN A 13 0.15 20.23 -6.72
C GLN A 13 0.57 19.50 -8.01
N ALA A 14 -0.15 18.44 -8.40
CA ALA A 14 0.19 17.57 -9.53
C ALA A 14 1.68 17.15 -9.58
N SER A 15 2.25 16.85 -8.41
CA SER A 15 3.68 16.56 -8.27
C SER A 15 4.03 15.14 -8.70
N ARG A 16 5.13 15.00 -9.46
CA ARG A 16 5.70 13.68 -9.85
C ARG A 16 6.16 12.83 -8.67
N ILE A 17 6.24 13.40 -7.47
CA ILE A 17 6.61 12.69 -6.22
C ILE A 17 5.38 12.02 -5.58
N ALA A 18 4.16 12.37 -5.99
CA ALA A 18 2.92 11.83 -5.42
C ALA A 18 2.85 10.29 -5.42
N PRO A 19 3.26 9.56 -6.48
CA PRO A 19 3.27 8.10 -6.48
C PRO A 19 4.21 7.49 -5.45
N VAL A 20 5.34 8.14 -5.13
CA VAL A 20 6.31 7.67 -4.12
C VAL A 20 5.70 7.76 -2.72
N VAL A 21 5.06 8.90 -2.39
CA VAL A 21 4.38 9.08 -1.11
C VAL A 21 3.20 8.11 -0.99
N GLY A 22 2.43 7.95 -2.07
CA GLY A 22 1.33 6.99 -2.13
C GLY A 22 1.81 5.55 -1.93
N PHE A 23 2.90 5.16 -2.59
CA PHE A 23 3.50 3.83 -2.43
C PHE A 23 3.91 3.57 -0.98
N ALA A 24 4.65 4.50 -0.35
CA ALA A 24 5.08 4.36 1.04
C ALA A 24 3.89 4.24 2.01
N THR A 25 2.82 5.02 1.80
CA THR A 25 1.62 4.94 2.63
C THR A 25 0.89 3.61 2.50
N ALA A 26 0.78 3.10 1.27
CA ALA A 26 0.10 1.85 0.99
C ALA A 26 0.89 0.66 1.54
N VAL A 27 2.23 0.67 1.42
CA VAL A 27 3.11 -0.35 2.04
C VAL A 27 2.94 -0.34 3.56
N MET A 28 3.00 0.82 4.22
CA MET A 28 2.85 0.89 5.68
C MET A 28 1.47 0.37 6.15
N THR A 29 0.42 0.69 5.40
CA THR A 29 -0.94 0.18 5.68
C THR A 29 -1.02 -1.33 5.51
N LEU A 30 -0.45 -1.85 4.43
CA LEU A 30 -0.39 -3.29 4.15
C LEU A 30 0.40 -4.04 5.22
N SER A 31 1.57 -3.52 5.61
CA SER A 31 2.40 -4.10 6.68
C SER A 31 1.64 -4.19 7.99
N LYS A 32 0.95 -3.11 8.39
CA LYS A 32 0.10 -3.13 9.59
C LYS A 32 -0.99 -4.20 9.49
N ALA A 33 -1.70 -4.26 8.36
CA ALA A 33 -2.81 -5.20 8.18
C ALA A 33 -2.35 -6.67 8.26
N LEU A 34 -1.22 -6.99 7.62
CA LEU A 34 -0.60 -8.31 7.69
C LEU A 34 -0.14 -8.64 9.11
N LEU A 35 0.56 -7.71 9.78
CA LEU A 35 1.01 -7.91 11.16
C LEU A 35 -0.17 -8.12 12.12
N TYR A 36 -1.27 -7.39 11.93
CA TYR A 36 -2.48 -7.55 12.74
C TYR A 36 -3.09 -8.96 12.59
N TRP A 37 -3.13 -9.49 11.37
CA TRP A 37 -3.56 -10.86 11.10
C TRP A 37 -2.61 -11.91 11.69
N LEU A 38 -1.31 -11.76 11.45
CA LEU A 38 -0.29 -12.68 11.96
C LEU A 38 -0.29 -12.70 13.49
N GLN A 39 -0.37 -11.54 14.14
CA GLN A 39 -0.48 -11.45 15.60
C GLN A 39 -1.69 -12.22 16.12
N GLY A 40 -2.85 -12.06 15.49
CA GLY A 40 -4.06 -12.80 15.84
C GLY A 40 -3.87 -14.32 15.73
N TYR A 41 -3.20 -14.77 14.67
CA TYR A 41 -2.88 -16.18 14.46
C TYR A 41 -1.91 -16.74 15.51
N PHE A 42 -0.79 -16.07 15.77
CA PHE A 42 0.23 -16.54 16.73
C PHE A 42 -0.23 -16.47 18.20
N CYS A 43 -1.15 -15.57 18.55
CA CYS A 43 -1.73 -15.50 19.89
C CYS A 43 -2.93 -16.46 20.06
N GLY A 44 -3.30 -17.26 19.05
CA GLY A 44 -4.48 -18.13 19.13
C GLY A 44 -5.80 -17.35 19.26
N GLY A 45 -5.85 -16.12 18.73
CA GLY A 45 -7.05 -15.29 18.76
C GLY A 45 -7.26 -14.48 20.04
N CYS A 46 -6.23 -14.16 20.82
CA CYS A 46 -6.35 -13.37 22.07
C CYS A 46 -7.32 -12.17 22.03
N ALA A 47 -7.36 -11.42 20.91
CA ALA A 47 -8.21 -10.24 20.79
C ALA A 47 -9.61 -10.51 20.22
N VAL A 48 -9.84 -11.65 19.57
CA VAL A 48 -11.03 -11.89 18.74
C VAL A 48 -11.71 -13.24 18.99
N GLY A 49 -11.06 -14.15 19.73
CA GLY A 49 -11.51 -15.51 20.00
C GLY A 49 -12.68 -15.62 20.97
N HIS A 50 -13.10 -14.50 21.59
CA HIS A 50 -14.34 -14.43 22.37
C HIS A 50 -15.59 -14.28 21.48
N ASN A 51 -15.44 -14.01 20.18
CA ASN A 51 -16.56 -13.86 19.25
C ASN A 51 -16.95 -15.20 18.62
N SER A 52 -18.24 -15.33 18.30
CA SER A 52 -18.74 -16.46 17.51
C SER A 52 -18.00 -16.55 16.17
N THR A 53 -17.74 -17.76 15.69
CA THR A 53 -17.01 -17.99 14.43
C THR A 53 -17.64 -17.31 13.22
N LYS A 54 -18.97 -17.15 13.20
CA LYS A 54 -19.72 -16.40 12.17
C LYS A 54 -19.44 -14.89 12.23
N ASP A 55 -19.47 -14.29 13.41
CA ASP A 55 -19.22 -12.86 13.61
C ASP A 55 -17.75 -12.52 13.31
N LEU A 56 -16.83 -13.41 13.70
CA LEU A 56 -15.42 -13.31 13.36
C LEU A 56 -15.21 -13.29 11.84
N LEU A 57 -15.86 -14.17 11.10
CA LEU A 57 -15.70 -14.23 9.65
C LEU A 57 -16.29 -12.97 8.97
N LEU A 58 -17.52 -12.58 9.34
CA LEU A 58 -18.23 -11.48 8.70
C LEU A 58 -17.70 -10.10 9.07
N LEU A 59 -17.44 -9.87 10.36
CA LEU A 59 -17.10 -8.54 10.90
C LEU A 59 -15.59 -8.32 11.03
N TRP A 60 -14.79 -9.39 11.07
CA TRP A 60 -13.34 -9.27 11.20
C TRP A 60 -12.61 -9.69 9.93
N VAL A 61 -12.82 -10.92 9.42
CA VAL A 61 -12.05 -11.43 8.27
C VAL A 61 -12.36 -10.65 6.99
N ILE A 62 -13.62 -10.51 6.60
CA ILE A 62 -13.99 -9.85 5.33
C ILE A 62 -13.51 -8.38 5.26
N PRO A 63 -13.84 -7.51 6.24
CA PRO A 63 -13.43 -6.10 6.15
C PRO A 63 -11.93 -5.91 6.29
N ASN A 64 -11.24 -6.66 7.17
CA ASN A 64 -9.79 -6.56 7.28
C ASN A 64 -9.07 -7.17 6.06
N GLY A 65 -9.63 -8.23 5.47
CA GLY A 65 -9.11 -8.86 4.26
C GLY A 65 -9.20 -7.93 3.05
N LEU A 66 -10.31 -7.20 2.91
CA LEU A 66 -10.44 -6.14 1.90
C LEU A 66 -9.34 -5.07 2.06
N TRP A 67 -8.98 -4.75 3.30
CA TRP A 67 -7.91 -3.82 3.65
C TRP A 67 -6.49 -4.35 3.38
N ILE A 68 -6.34 -5.62 3.00
CA ILE A 68 -5.08 -6.17 2.48
C ILE A 68 -5.06 -6.05 0.96
N ILE A 69 -6.18 -6.39 0.30
CA ILE A 69 -6.30 -6.39 -1.16
C ILE A 69 -6.13 -4.98 -1.72
N VAL A 70 -6.84 -3.99 -1.18
CA VAL A 70 -6.83 -2.62 -1.71
C VAL A 70 -5.42 -1.99 -1.65
N PRO A 71 -4.71 -1.97 -0.51
CA PRO A 71 -3.34 -1.46 -0.47
C PRO A 71 -2.39 -2.25 -1.35
N SER A 72 -2.56 -3.57 -1.49
CA SER A 72 -1.72 -4.40 -2.37
C SER A 72 -1.83 -3.95 -3.83
N MET A 73 -3.05 -3.65 -4.31
CA MET A 73 -3.25 -3.12 -5.67
C MET A 73 -2.62 -1.74 -5.86
N ILE A 74 -2.68 -0.87 -4.84
CA ILE A 74 -2.08 0.47 -4.88
C ILE A 74 -0.56 0.36 -4.91
N VAL A 75 0.03 -0.48 -4.07
CA VAL A 75 1.48 -0.76 -4.05
C VAL A 75 1.93 -1.28 -5.42
N TYR A 76 1.19 -2.21 -6.01
CA TYR A 76 1.52 -2.76 -7.33
C TYR A 76 1.50 -1.68 -8.43
N THR A 77 0.44 -0.87 -8.47
CA THR A 77 0.28 0.19 -9.48
C THR A 77 1.36 1.25 -9.34
N PHE A 78 1.54 1.83 -8.16
CA PHE A 78 2.57 2.85 -7.94
C PHE A 78 3.98 2.31 -8.08
N GLY A 79 4.24 1.06 -7.68
CA GLY A 79 5.53 0.41 -7.89
C GLY A 79 5.89 0.32 -9.37
N LYS A 80 4.92 -0.04 -10.23
CA LYS A 80 5.11 -0.07 -11.69
C LYS A 80 5.37 1.32 -12.27
N ASP A 81 4.61 2.32 -11.84
CA ASP A 81 4.78 3.69 -12.33
C ASP A 81 6.14 4.27 -11.94
N ILE A 82 6.59 4.04 -10.70
CA ILE A 82 7.91 4.43 -10.23
C ILE A 82 8.99 3.73 -11.05
N ALA A 83 8.93 2.39 -11.19
CA ALA A 83 9.92 1.63 -11.95
C ALA A 83 10.01 2.07 -13.42
N ARG A 84 8.86 2.36 -14.04
CA ARG A 84 8.79 2.89 -15.41
C ARG A 84 9.45 4.26 -15.50
N SER A 85 9.18 5.16 -14.55
CA SER A 85 9.75 6.51 -14.55
C SER A 85 11.28 6.50 -14.45
N VAL A 86 11.84 5.65 -13.59
CA VAL A 86 13.29 5.44 -13.45
C VAL A 86 13.89 4.87 -14.73
N THR A 87 13.26 3.83 -15.30
CA THR A 87 13.74 3.20 -16.55
C THR A 87 13.78 4.18 -17.72
N VAL A 88 12.78 5.05 -17.84
CA VAL A 88 12.73 6.08 -18.89
C VAL A 88 13.82 7.13 -18.66
N ALA A 89 14.01 7.59 -17.41
CA ALA A 89 15.05 8.55 -17.07
C ALA A 89 16.44 8.02 -17.45
N SER A 90 16.78 6.78 -17.07
CA SER A 90 18.07 6.17 -17.40
C SER A 90 18.33 6.08 -18.91
N LYS A 91 17.30 5.72 -19.71
CA LYS A 91 17.44 5.66 -21.18
C LYS A 91 17.69 7.04 -21.81
N LEU A 92 17.10 8.10 -21.25
CA LEU A 92 17.30 9.46 -21.74
C LEU A 92 18.71 9.95 -21.43
N GLU A 93 19.22 9.66 -20.23
CA GLU A 93 20.60 9.97 -19.82
C GLU A 93 21.63 9.27 -20.72
N GLU A 94 21.44 7.97 -21.01
CA GLU A 94 22.30 7.24 -21.94
C GLU A 94 22.30 7.84 -23.35
N LYS A 95 21.14 8.29 -23.83
CA LYS A 95 21.00 8.92 -25.15
C LYS A 95 21.66 10.29 -25.21
N GLN A 96 21.63 11.05 -24.11
CA GLN A 96 22.34 12.33 -24.01
C GLN A 96 23.85 12.15 -23.98
N LYS A 97 24.36 11.13 -23.29
CA LYS A 97 25.80 10.85 -23.22
C LYS A 97 26.40 10.38 -24.56
N LYS A 98 25.57 9.83 -25.45
CA LYS A 98 25.97 9.39 -26.80
C LYS A 98 25.90 10.49 -27.87
N ARG A 99 25.33 11.66 -27.54
CA ARG A 99 25.30 12.85 -28.40
C ARG A 99 26.49 13.75 -28.08
#